data_AF-A0A2Z5N5I7-F1
#
_entry.id   AF-A0A2Z5N5I7-F1
#
_cell.length_a   1.000
_cell.length_b   1.000
_cell.length_c   1.000
_cell.angle_alpha   90.00
_cell.angle_beta   90.00
_cell.angle_gamma   90.00
#
_symmetry.space_group_name_H-M   'P 1'
#
loop_
_entity.id
_entity.type
_entity.pdbx_description
1 polymer ?
#
loop_
_entity_poly.entity_id
_entity_poly.type
_entity_poly.pdbx_seq_one_letter_code
_entity_poly.pdbx_strand_id
1 'polypeptide(L)'
;MQYPLYVNRARSTALHAHFPDFPGVDLIGQSIAEIERNAPQVVEQAYDGSEQLIAAPTRDTELRALETVGEDGLWVYVDIDLARVTSTAVELQFSVPDSLLRRVDAVARARQMTRAEFFSLAAARELQRERTPQVPSVALIAGKRST
;
A
#
# COMPACT_ATOMS: atom_id res chain seq x y z
N MET A 1 19.36 -4.44 -2.17
CA MET A 1 18.88 -3.64 -3.33
C MET A 1 18.70 -2.21 -2.87
N GLN A 2 18.99 -1.21 -3.72
CA GLN A 2 18.84 0.19 -3.35
C GLN A 2 17.41 0.68 -3.56
N TYR A 3 16.79 1.17 -2.48
CA TYR A 3 15.45 1.74 -2.48
C TYR A 3 15.51 3.25 -2.22
N PRO A 4 14.75 4.06 -2.99
CA PRO A 4 14.68 5.49 -2.77
C PRO A 4 13.93 5.80 -1.47
N LEU A 5 14.46 6.72 -0.69
CA LEU A 5 13.90 7.19 0.57
C LEU A 5 13.78 8.70 0.52
N TYR A 6 12.56 9.21 0.69
CA TYR A 6 12.34 10.65 0.78
C TYR A 6 12.58 11.10 2.21
N VAL A 7 13.50 12.04 2.42
CA VAL A 7 13.80 12.61 3.74
C VAL A 7 13.44 14.09 3.71
N ASN A 8 12.56 14.53 4.60
CA ASN A 8 12.22 15.93 4.76
C ASN A 8 12.35 16.38 6.22
N ARG A 9 12.57 17.69 6.40
CA ARG A 9 12.51 18.28 7.73
C ARG A 9 11.06 18.64 8.02
N ALA A 10 10.47 17.97 9.00
CA ALA A 10 9.17 18.41 9.51
C ALA A 10 9.32 19.74 10.27
N ARG A 11 8.22 20.34 10.73
CA ARG A 11 8.23 21.55 11.57
C ARG A 11 8.99 21.40 12.92
N SER A 12 9.63 20.25 13.16
CA SER A 12 10.40 19.90 14.34
C SER A 12 11.91 19.91 14.03
N THR A 13 12.75 19.73 15.06
CA THR A 13 14.20 19.54 14.87
C THR A 13 14.56 18.20 14.23
N ALA A 14 13.62 17.25 14.19
CA ALA A 14 13.82 15.91 13.66
C ALA A 14 13.56 15.84 12.15
N LEU A 15 14.24 14.91 11.50
CA LEU A 15 14.01 14.52 10.12
C LEU A 15 12.96 13.42 10.09
N HIS A 16 12.06 13.51 9.13
CA HIS A 16 11.09 12.47 8.80
C HIS A 16 11.47 11.86 7.47
N ALA A 17 11.25 10.56 7.32
CA ALA A 17 11.48 9.89 6.06
C ALA A 17 10.46 8.80 5.80
N HIS A 18 10.16 8.57 4.53
CA HIS A 18 9.23 7.53 4.11
C HIS A 18 9.66 6.92 2.78
N PHE A 19 9.38 5.63 2.63
CA PHE A 19 9.61 4.91 1.38
C PHE A 19 8.36 4.95 0.49
N PRO A 20 8.49 5.24 -0.81
CA PRO A 20 7.39 5.05 -1.75
C PRO A 20 7.08 3.55 -1.96
N ASP A 21 8.10 2.70 -1.84
CA ASP A 21 8.02 1.25 -2.09
C ASP A 21 7.61 0.42 -0.86
N PHE A 22 7.68 1.02 0.34
CA PHE A 22 7.29 0.37 1.60
C PHE A 22 6.21 1.21 2.31
N PRO A 23 4.96 1.20 1.81
CA PRO A 23 3.88 1.99 2.39
C PRO A 23 3.62 1.61 3.85
N GLY A 24 3.49 2.61 4.72
CA GLY A 24 3.32 2.43 6.17
C GLY A 24 4.62 2.31 6.96
N VAL A 25 5.78 2.37 6.29
CA VAL A 25 7.09 2.46 6.94
C VAL A 25 7.54 3.92 7.00
N ASP A 26 7.29 4.56 8.14
CA ASP A 26 7.78 5.90 8.45
C ASP A 26 9.01 5.82 9.37
N LEU A 27 9.99 6.69 9.10
CA LEU A 27 11.21 6.82 9.90
C LEU A 27 11.34 8.23 10.45
N ILE A 28 11.88 8.32 11.65
CA ILE A 28 12.20 9.58 12.32
C ILE A 28 13.61 9.48 12.87
N GLY A 29 14.43 10.51 12.67
CA GLY A 29 15.79 10.56 13.19
C GLY A 29 16.32 11.98 13.34
N GLN A 30 17.45 12.13 14.03
CA GLN A 30 18.12 13.42 14.19
C GLN A 30 19.10 13.73 13.05
N SER A 31 19.45 12.73 12.25
CA SER A 31 20.33 12.87 11.08
C SER A 31 19.97 11.88 9.97
N ILE A 32 20.31 12.20 8.73
CA ILE A 32 20.12 11.30 7.58
C ILE A 32 20.85 9.99 7.82
N ALA A 33 22.09 10.04 8.32
CA ALA A 33 22.88 8.85 8.61
C ALA A 33 22.24 7.94 9.68
N GLU A 34 21.50 8.51 10.64
CA GLU A 34 20.74 7.71 11.61
C GLU A 34 19.54 7.01 10.95
N ILE A 35 18.81 7.73 10.10
CA ILE A 35 17.68 7.19 9.33
C ILE A 35 18.16 6.04 8.43
N GLU A 36 19.24 6.25 7.67
CA GLU A 36 19.82 5.23 6.77
C GLU A 36 20.26 3.98 7.52
N ARG A 37 20.87 4.12 8.71
CA ARG A 37 21.27 2.98 9.54
C ARG A 37 20.08 2.18 10.08
N ASN A 38 19.01 2.86 10.44
CA ASN A 38 17.84 2.23 11.06
C ASN A 38 16.89 1.61 10.02
N ALA A 39 16.88 2.15 8.81
CA ALA A 39 15.91 1.80 7.77
C ALA A 39 15.81 0.30 7.44
N PRO A 40 16.92 -0.45 7.25
CA PRO A 40 16.83 -1.88 6.97
C PRO A 40 16.07 -2.66 8.05
N GLN A 41 16.34 -2.35 9.33
CA GLN A 41 15.70 -3.05 10.45
C GLN A 41 14.21 -2.73 10.55
N VAL A 42 13.81 -1.47 10.30
CA VAL A 42 12.40 -1.08 10.35
C VAL A 42 11.62 -1.75 9.21
N VAL A 43 12.20 -1.81 8.01
CA VAL A 43 11.59 -2.50 6.85
C VAL A 43 11.46 -4.00 7.13
N GLU A 44 12.53 -4.65 7.63
CA GLU A 44 12.51 -6.06 7.99
C GLU A 44 11.40 -6.36 8.99
N GLN A 45 11.28 -5.56 10.06
CA GLN A 45 10.24 -5.74 11.07
C GLN A 45 8.82 -5.51 10.55
N ALA A 46 8.63 -4.59 9.60
CA ALA A 46 7.30 -4.32 9.03
C ALA A 46 6.82 -5.43 8.09
N TYR A 47 7.73 -6.14 7.43
CA TYR A 47 7.39 -7.10 6.37
C TYR A 47 7.68 -8.56 6.71
N ASP A 48 8.37 -8.86 7.81
CA ASP A 48 8.61 -10.24 8.23
C ASP A 48 7.30 -10.99 8.48
N GLY A 49 7.07 -12.08 7.73
CA GLY A 49 5.82 -12.84 7.76
C GLY A 49 4.59 -12.09 7.22
N SER A 50 4.76 -10.92 6.61
CA SER A 50 3.67 -10.11 6.06
C SER A 50 3.17 -10.66 4.71
N GLU A 51 1.88 -10.47 4.44
CA GLU A 51 1.28 -10.70 3.11
C GLU A 51 1.42 -9.46 2.20
N GLN A 52 2.07 -8.39 2.67
CA GLN A 52 2.33 -7.22 1.83
C GLN A 52 3.39 -7.55 0.77
N LEU A 53 3.06 -7.22 -0.47
CA LEU A 53 4.01 -7.26 -1.59
C LEU A 53 5.10 -6.21 -1.37
N ILE A 54 6.35 -6.64 -1.53
CA ILE A 54 7.48 -5.73 -1.63
C ILE A 54 7.64 -5.35 -3.09
N ALA A 55 7.40 -4.08 -3.40
CA ALA A 55 7.58 -3.58 -4.76
C ALA A 55 9.07 -3.62 -5.16
N ALA A 56 9.33 -3.74 -6.46
CA ALA A 56 10.64 -3.40 -6.99
C ALA A 56 10.94 -1.91 -6.72
N PRO A 57 12.21 -1.51 -6.53
CA PRO A 57 12.55 -0.12 -6.26
C PRO A 57 11.97 0.85 -7.31
N THR A 58 11.31 1.92 -6.85
CA THR A 58 10.80 2.99 -7.71
C THR A 58 11.95 3.62 -8.50
N ARG A 59 11.76 3.83 -9.80
CA ARG A 59 12.81 4.37 -10.68
C ARG A 59 12.89 5.90 -10.60
N ASP A 60 14.06 6.46 -10.88
CA ASP A 60 14.30 7.91 -10.89
C ASP A 60 13.30 8.70 -11.74
N THR A 61 12.85 8.16 -12.87
CA THR A 61 11.84 8.79 -13.72
C THR A 61 10.48 8.92 -13.05
N GLU A 62 10.14 7.97 -12.19
CA GLU A 62 8.88 7.95 -11.43
C GLU A 62 8.97 8.83 -10.18
N LEU A 63 10.15 8.91 -9.55
CA LEU A 63 10.40 9.81 -8.41
C LEU A 63 10.14 11.28 -8.76
N ARG A 64 10.50 11.73 -9.97
CA ARG A 64 10.22 13.11 -10.43
C ARG A 64 8.74 13.44 -10.46
N ALA A 65 7.86 12.45 -10.63
CA ALA A 65 6.42 12.65 -10.58
C ALA A 65 5.88 12.71 -9.14
N LEU A 66 6.66 12.23 -8.16
CA LEU A 66 6.37 12.29 -6.73
C LEU A 66 6.95 13.54 -6.06
N GLU A 67 7.91 14.21 -6.69
CA GLU A 67 8.44 15.50 -6.23
C GLU A 67 7.32 16.54 -6.18
N THR A 68 6.88 16.87 -4.96
CA THR A 68 5.89 17.93 -4.76
C THR A 68 6.61 19.27 -4.75
N VAL A 69 6.18 20.18 -5.63
CA VAL A 69 6.70 21.54 -5.72
C VAL A 69 6.47 22.26 -4.38
N GLY A 70 7.53 22.47 -3.60
CA GLY A 70 7.51 23.22 -2.35
C GLY A 70 7.83 22.43 -1.07
N GLU A 71 8.14 21.14 -1.15
CA GLU A 71 8.67 20.39 0.01
C GLU A 71 10.21 20.39 0.01
N ASP A 72 10.83 20.94 1.06
CA ASP A 72 12.28 20.93 1.31
C ASP A 72 12.76 19.54 1.75
N GLY A 73 12.59 18.55 0.89
CA GLY A 73 13.07 17.19 1.11
C GLY A 73 14.06 16.75 0.04
N LEU A 74 14.81 15.71 0.36
CA LEU A 74 15.85 15.14 -0.48
C LEU A 74 15.66 13.63 -0.58
N TRP A 75 16.00 13.09 -1.75
CA TRP A 75 16.04 11.66 -1.98
C TRP A 75 17.41 11.11 -1.58
N VAL A 76 17.42 10.05 -0.77
CA VAL A 76 18.58 9.19 -0.56
C VAL A 76 18.27 7.76 -1.02
N TYR A 77 19.29 6.94 -1.20
CA TYR A 77 19.12 5.53 -1.56
C TYR A 77 19.65 4.66 -0.44
N VAL A 78 18.79 3.79 0.08
CA VAL A 78 19.12 2.87 1.17
C VAL A 78 19.18 1.46 0.63
N ASP A 79 20.22 0.71 0.98
CA ASP A 79 20.28 -0.71 0.65
C ASP A 79 19.42 -1.53 1.61
N ILE A 80 18.42 -2.20 1.05
CA ILE A 80 17.54 -3.14 1.76
C ILE A 80 17.82 -4.55 1.22
N ASP A 81 18.21 -5.44 2.13
CA ASP A 81 18.40 -6.86 1.82
C ASP A 81 17.06 -7.61 1.94
N LEU A 82 16.41 -7.86 0.81
CA LEU A 82 15.15 -8.60 0.77
C LEU A 82 15.30 -10.08 1.14
N ALA A 83 16.52 -10.65 1.12
CA ALA A 83 16.70 -12.03 1.56
C ALA A 83 16.36 -12.21 3.05
N ARG A 84 16.35 -11.10 3.81
CA ARG A 84 15.96 -11.05 5.22
C ARG A 84 14.47 -10.76 5.42
N VAL A 85 13.72 -10.49 4.35
CA VAL A 85 12.31 -10.13 4.41
C VAL A 85 11.47 -11.27 3.84
N THR A 86 10.77 -11.99 4.71
CA THR A 86 9.98 -13.17 4.33
C THR A 86 8.55 -12.82 3.94
N SER A 87 8.36 -12.11 2.82
CA SER A 87 7.01 -11.87 2.29
C SER A 87 6.44 -13.17 1.70
N THR A 88 5.19 -13.50 2.07
CA THR A 88 4.46 -14.66 1.50
C THR A 88 3.55 -14.26 0.32
N ALA A 89 3.66 -13.01 -0.11
CA ALA A 89 2.80 -12.44 -1.14
C ALA A 89 3.08 -13.04 -2.53
N VAL A 90 2.02 -13.22 -3.32
CA VAL A 90 2.09 -13.74 -4.69
C VAL A 90 1.85 -12.60 -5.68
N GLU A 91 2.75 -12.43 -6.65
CA GLU A 91 2.61 -11.43 -7.71
C GLU A 91 1.60 -11.89 -8.78
N LEU A 92 0.71 -10.98 -9.20
CA LEU A 92 -0.32 -11.25 -10.20
C LEU A 92 -0.16 -10.32 -11.40
N GLN A 93 -0.17 -10.89 -12.61
CA GLN A 93 -0.22 -10.14 -13.87
C GLN A 93 -1.59 -10.32 -14.54
N PHE A 94 -2.35 -9.24 -14.71
CA PHE A 94 -3.64 -9.25 -15.41
C PHE A 94 -3.96 -7.88 -16.02
N SER A 95 -4.91 -7.84 -16.96
CA SER A 95 -5.40 -6.62 -17.58
C SER A 95 -6.73 -6.18 -16.99
N VAL A 96 -6.95 -4.86 -16.88
CA VAL A 96 -8.21 -4.26 -16.43
C VAL A 96 -8.65 -3.14 -17.38
N PRO A 97 -9.95 -2.80 -17.43
CA PRO A 97 -10.39 -1.62 -18.18
C PRO A 97 -9.74 -0.33 -17.67
N ASP A 98 -9.30 0.54 -18.59
CA ASP A 98 -8.66 1.84 -18.25
C ASP A 98 -9.53 2.69 -17.31
N SER A 99 -10.83 2.78 -17.63
CA SER A 99 -11.78 3.55 -16.84
C SER A 99 -11.93 3.05 -15.41
N LEU A 100 -11.75 1.74 -15.18
CA LEU A 100 -11.73 1.15 -13.85
C LEU A 100 -10.43 1.51 -13.13
N LEU A 101 -9.28 1.34 -13.80
CA LEU A 101 -7.97 1.62 -13.22
C LEU A 101 -7.86 3.08 -12.73
N ARG A 102 -8.31 4.05 -13.54
CA ARG A 102 -8.33 5.47 -13.14
C ARG A 102 -9.17 5.74 -11.89
N ARG A 103 -10.28 5.03 -11.71
CA ARG A 103 -11.12 5.15 -10.51
C ARG A 103 -10.46 4.50 -9.30
N VAL A 104 -9.81 3.36 -9.49
CA VAL A 104 -9.01 2.70 -8.44
C VAL A 104 -7.93 3.64 -7.95
N ASP A 105 -7.16 4.24 -8.86
CA ASP A 105 -6.07 5.16 -8.51
C ASP A 105 -6.55 6.37 -7.69
N ALA A 106 -7.68 6.97 -8.08
CA ALA A 106 -8.24 8.10 -7.35
C ALA A 106 -8.64 7.72 -5.92
N VAL A 107 -9.31 6.56 -5.74
CA VAL A 107 -9.74 6.08 -4.42
C VAL A 107 -8.54 5.64 -3.57
N ALA A 108 -7.57 4.97 -4.20
CA ALA A 108 -6.38 4.49 -3.54
C ALA A 108 -5.56 5.65 -2.96
N ARG A 109 -5.33 6.70 -3.77
CA ARG A 109 -4.69 7.95 -3.31
C ARG A 109 -5.47 8.62 -2.18
N ALA A 110 -6.79 8.76 -2.32
CA ALA A 110 -7.62 9.43 -1.31
C ALA A 110 -7.62 8.69 0.05
N ARG A 111 -7.30 7.39 0.05
CA ARG A 111 -7.24 6.55 1.25
C ARG A 111 -5.83 6.15 1.65
N GLN A 112 -4.81 6.73 1.01
CA GLN A 112 -3.40 6.41 1.24
C GLN A 112 -3.10 4.90 1.17
N MET A 113 -3.70 4.22 0.18
CA MET A 113 -3.48 2.79 -0.10
C MET A 113 -2.89 2.60 -1.50
N THR A 114 -2.28 1.45 -1.72
CA THR A 114 -1.78 0.98 -3.01
C THR A 114 -2.91 0.35 -3.85
N ARG A 115 -2.65 0.17 -5.15
CA ARG A 115 -3.55 -0.58 -6.06
C ARG A 115 -3.74 -2.02 -5.58
N ALA A 116 -2.65 -2.68 -5.17
CA ALA A 116 -2.67 -4.05 -4.69
C ALA A 116 -3.57 -4.19 -3.46
N GLU A 117 -3.42 -3.31 -2.47
CA GLU A 117 -4.29 -3.29 -1.28
C GLU A 117 -5.77 -3.06 -1.66
N PHE A 118 -6.04 -2.16 -2.60
CA PHE A 118 -7.40 -1.95 -3.09
C PHE A 118 -7.99 -3.24 -3.70
N PHE A 119 -7.24 -3.91 -4.57
CA PHE A 119 -7.69 -5.15 -5.23
C PHE A 119 -7.83 -6.31 -4.24
N SER A 120 -6.89 -6.48 -3.30
CA SER A 120 -6.98 -7.49 -2.24
C SER A 120 -8.21 -7.28 -1.37
N LEU A 121 -8.49 -6.04 -0.98
CA LEU A 121 -9.68 -5.69 -0.19
C LEU A 121 -10.98 -5.93 -0.97
N ALA A 122 -10.99 -5.66 -2.28
CA ALA A 122 -12.13 -5.95 -3.14
C ALA A 122 -12.38 -7.46 -3.26
N ALA A 123 -11.32 -8.26 -3.48
CA ALA A 123 -11.40 -9.71 -3.55
C ALA A 123 -11.90 -10.33 -2.22
N ALA A 124 -11.35 -9.89 -1.09
CA ALA A 124 -11.76 -10.36 0.24
C ALA A 124 -13.25 -10.09 0.51
N ARG A 125 -13.76 -8.91 0.12
CA ARG A 125 -15.19 -8.57 0.24
C ARG A 125 -16.07 -9.47 -0.62
N GLU A 126 -15.64 -9.78 -1.84
CA GLU A 126 -16.43 -10.63 -2.74
C GLU A 126 -16.50 -12.07 -2.21
N LEU A 127 -15.39 -12.63 -1.74
CA LEU A 127 -15.36 -13.94 -1.09
C LEU A 127 -16.26 -14.01 0.17
N GLN A 128 -16.37 -12.92 0.93
CA GLN A 128 -17.28 -12.84 2.08
C GLN A 128 -18.75 -12.85 1.66
N ARG A 129 -19.09 -12.22 0.53
CA ARG A 129 -20.46 -12.21 0.00
C ARG A 129 -20.90 -13.60 -0.45
N GLU A 130 -20.02 -14.35 -1.12
CA GLU A 130 -20.29 -15.73 -1.51
C GLU A 130 -20.51 -16.68 -0.32
N ARG A 131 -19.86 -16.40 0.82
CA ARG A 131 -20.02 -17.18 2.06
C ARG A 131 -21.34 -16.92 2.80
N THR A 132 -22.07 -15.86 2.47
CA THR A 132 -23.37 -15.58 3.08
C THR A 132 -24.44 -16.28 2.24
N PRO A 133 -25.08 -17.37 2.72
CA PRO A 133 -26.10 -18.04 1.92
C PRO A 133 -27.24 -17.05 1.62
N GLN A 134 -27.45 -16.80 0.32
CA GLN A 134 -28.64 -16.13 -0.19
C GLN A 134 -29.84 -16.97 0.25
N VAL A 135 -30.53 -16.56 1.32
CA VAL A 135 -31.84 -17.11 1.65
C VAL A 135 -32.80 -16.60 0.57
N PRO A 136 -33.40 -17.46 -0.28
CA PRO A 136 -34.34 -17.00 -1.28
C PRO A 136 -35.57 -16.43 -0.55
N SER A 137 -35.94 -15.20 -0.90
CA SER A 137 -37.20 -14.58 -0.46
C SER A 137 -38.35 -15.42 -1.02
N VAL A 138 -38.84 -16.39 -0.23
CA VAL A 138 -40.03 -17.14 -0.59
C VAL A 138 -41.20 -16.18 -0.48
N ALA A 139 -41.81 -15.94 -1.63
CA ALA A 139 -43.01 -15.17 -1.84
C ALA A 139 -44.06 -15.39 -0.74
N LEU A 140 -44.48 -14.30 -0.11
CA LEU A 140 -45.68 -14.27 0.73
C LEU A 140 -46.91 -14.36 -0.19
N ILE A 141 -47.21 -15.57 -0.67
CA ILE A 141 -48.48 -15.91 -1.31
C ILE A 141 -49.23 -16.85 -0.37
N ALA A 142 -50.10 -16.30 0.48
CA ALA A 142 -51.35 -16.94 0.92
C ALA A 142 -51.98 -16.14 2.08
N GLY A 143 -52.99 -15.34 1.76
CA GLY A 143 -53.95 -14.79 2.70
C GLY A 143 -55.30 -14.73 2.01
N LYS A 144 -55.96 -15.89 1.90
CA LYS A 144 -57.24 -16.09 1.22
C LYS A 144 -58.32 -15.15 1.76
N ARG A 145 -59.11 -14.60 0.84
CA ARG A 145 -60.46 -14.08 1.08
C ARG A 145 -61.31 -15.19 1.70
N SER A 146 -61.99 -14.91 2.81
CA SER A 146 -63.24 -15.57 3.21
C SER A 146 -63.89 -14.83 4.38
N THR A 147 -64.76 -13.86 4.12
CA THR A 147 -66.18 -13.83 4.54
C THR A 147 -66.84 -12.58 3.97
#